data_AF-A0A5A7RBF3-F1
#
_entry.id   AF-A0A5A7RBF3-F1
#
_cell.length_a   1.000
_cell.length_b   1.000
_cell.length_c   1.000
_cell.angle_alpha   90.00
_cell.angle_beta   90.00
_cell.angle_gamma   90.00
#
_symmetry.space_group_name_H-M   'P 1'
#
loop_
_entity.id
_entity.type
_entity.pdbx_description
1 polymer ?
#
loop_
_entity_poly.entity_id
_entity_poly.type
_entity_poly.pdbx_seq_one_letter_code
_entity_poly.pdbx_strand_id
1 'polypeptide(L)'
;MMGSVEEKVDIELDEETPFSGSQITNKMQPLNFESSNILLNRRFSASWVLRKVHRNSILRSIYIVLIKAKINVLLPFGPLAIMLHYLTDLHGWVFFFSLLGITPLAERLGYATEQLACYTGPTVGGLLNATFGNATEMIISMYALKNGMIRVVKQSLLGSILSNMLLVLGCAFFCGGIVHHHKVQIFNKATALVNSGLLLMAVMGILFPAVLHFTHTEVHKGKSEIALSRVSSCIMLIAYASYLFFQLKSQQKLYSSLDETNENNDEGSDEDEVPEITHWEAIAWLSILTLWISILSGYLVDAIQVINHINTCKYLS
;
A
#
# COMPACT_ATOMS: atom_id res chain seq x y z
N MET A 1 -11.54 -28.01 -67.87
CA MET A 1 -11.09 -29.41 -68.01
C MET A 1 -10.28 -29.77 -66.78
N MET A 2 -10.76 -30.75 -66.01
CA MET A 2 -10.05 -31.50 -64.95
C MET A 2 -8.67 -32.01 -65.41
N GLY A 3 -7.67 -32.36 -64.58
CA GLY A 3 -7.48 -32.41 -63.11
C GLY A 3 -6.29 -33.34 -62.72
N SER A 4 -5.69 -33.11 -61.54
CA SER A 4 -5.02 -34.04 -60.57
C SER A 4 -3.64 -34.69 -60.94
N VAL A 5 -2.63 -34.99 -60.08
CA VAL A 5 -2.52 -35.51 -58.68
C VAL A 5 -1.10 -35.28 -58.04
N GLU A 6 -1.05 -35.00 -56.71
CA GLU A 6 -0.12 -35.26 -55.53
C GLU A 6 1.41 -35.59 -55.65
N GLU A 7 2.32 -35.48 -54.65
CA GLU A 7 2.55 -34.78 -53.34
C GLU A 7 3.95 -35.29 -52.76
N LYS A 8 4.58 -34.55 -51.81
CA LYS A 8 5.58 -34.96 -50.74
C LYS A 8 7.09 -35.17 -51.08
N VAL A 9 8.13 -34.90 -50.24
CA VAL A 9 8.36 -34.20 -48.92
C VAL A 9 9.88 -34.27 -48.54
N ASP A 10 10.40 -33.30 -47.75
CA ASP A 10 11.52 -33.31 -46.73
C ASP A 10 12.99 -33.71 -47.08
N ILE A 11 14.09 -33.43 -46.33
CA ILE A 11 14.69 -32.46 -45.35
C ILE A 11 16.08 -33.09 -44.93
N GLU A 12 17.06 -32.30 -44.42
CA GLU A 12 18.29 -32.68 -43.63
C GLU A 12 19.47 -33.41 -44.36
N LEU A 13 20.76 -33.39 -43.97
CA LEU A 13 21.62 -32.93 -42.84
C LEU A 13 23.08 -33.08 -43.33
N ASP A 14 24.05 -32.29 -42.83
CA ASP A 14 25.49 -32.58 -42.99
C ASP A 14 26.24 -32.38 -41.66
N GLU A 15 26.91 -33.44 -41.19
CA GLU A 15 27.89 -33.46 -40.10
C GLU A 15 29.02 -34.44 -40.49
N GLU A 16 30.27 -33.98 -40.52
CA GLU A 16 31.46 -34.80 -40.81
C GLU A 16 32.60 -34.49 -39.82
N THR A 17 33.33 -35.53 -39.48
CA THR A 17 34.34 -35.67 -38.40
C THR A 17 35.77 -35.33 -38.91
N PRO A 18 36.95 -35.55 -38.22
CA PRO A 18 37.45 -36.90 -37.87
C PRO A 18 38.64 -37.10 -36.83
N PHE A 19 38.97 -38.40 -36.60
CA PHE A 19 40.28 -39.08 -36.29
C PHE A 19 40.92 -39.26 -34.86
N SER A 20 40.71 -40.47 -34.29
CA SER A 20 41.63 -41.60 -33.88
C SER A 20 42.91 -41.49 -32.98
N GLY A 21 43.03 -42.36 -31.96
CA GLY A 21 44.20 -43.29 -31.80
C GLY A 21 44.94 -43.52 -30.43
N SER A 22 44.68 -44.68 -29.78
CA SER A 22 45.60 -45.60 -29.01
C SER A 22 45.87 -45.51 -27.46
N GLN A 23 46.10 -46.70 -26.86
CA GLN A 23 46.14 -47.10 -25.43
C GLN A 23 47.56 -47.18 -24.79
N ILE A 24 47.68 -47.20 -23.44
CA ILE A 24 48.44 -48.17 -22.55
C ILE A 24 48.98 -47.57 -21.19
N THR A 25 48.49 -48.16 -20.08
CA THR A 25 49.01 -48.48 -18.72
C THR A 25 49.82 -47.53 -17.78
N ASN A 26 49.42 -47.63 -16.48
CA ASN A 26 50.21 -47.73 -15.23
C ASN A 26 50.46 -46.51 -14.29
N LYS A 27 49.82 -46.63 -13.10
CA LYS A 27 50.34 -46.46 -11.72
C LYS A 27 50.57 -45.05 -11.09
N MET A 28 49.85 -44.87 -9.97
CA MET A 28 50.20 -44.19 -8.70
C MET A 28 50.26 -42.64 -8.61
N GLN A 29 49.35 -42.12 -7.78
CA GLN A 29 49.35 -40.83 -7.07
C GLN A 29 50.65 -40.60 -6.25
N PRO A 30 51.06 -39.35 -5.90
CA PRO A 30 50.24 -38.49 -5.02
C PRO A 30 50.28 -36.95 -5.25
N LEU A 31 49.21 -36.32 -4.74
CA LEU A 31 49.07 -34.99 -4.15
C LEU A 31 49.88 -33.81 -4.74
N ASN A 32 49.15 -32.83 -5.30
CA ASN A 32 49.44 -31.42 -5.06
C ASN A 32 48.20 -30.71 -4.51
N PHE A 33 48.39 -30.24 -3.29
CA PHE A 33 47.49 -29.56 -2.37
C PHE A 33 47.54 -28.07 -2.68
N GLU A 34 46.88 -27.59 -3.75
CA GLU A 34 46.90 -26.13 -4.01
C GLU A 34 45.67 -25.55 -4.74
N SER A 35 44.55 -26.27 -4.77
CA SER A 35 43.34 -25.78 -5.46
C SER A 35 42.19 -25.38 -4.51
N SER A 36 42.32 -25.64 -3.21
CA SER A 36 41.27 -25.36 -2.21
C SER A 36 41.28 -23.92 -1.68
N ASN A 37 42.45 -23.28 -1.56
CA ASN A 37 42.56 -21.93 -1.01
C ASN A 37 42.04 -20.83 -1.95
N ILE A 38 42.17 -21.02 -3.27
CA ILE A 38 41.73 -20.02 -4.26
C ILE A 38 40.20 -20.01 -4.39
N LEU A 39 39.55 -21.19 -4.33
CA LEU A 39 38.10 -21.30 -4.44
C LEU A 39 37.38 -20.85 -3.16
N LEU A 40 37.97 -21.09 -1.98
CA LEU A 40 37.45 -20.63 -0.70
C LEU A 40 37.55 -19.10 -0.56
N ASN A 41 38.68 -18.52 -0.96
CA ASN A 41 38.90 -17.07 -0.89
C ASN A 41 37.96 -16.31 -1.86
N ARG A 42 37.65 -16.88 -3.03
CA ARG A 42 36.68 -16.29 -3.98
C ARG A 42 35.24 -16.33 -3.44
N ARG A 43 34.84 -17.39 -2.71
CA ARG A 43 33.54 -17.46 -2.01
C ARG A 43 33.45 -16.48 -0.84
N PHE A 44 34.52 -16.33 -0.06
CA PHE A 44 34.55 -15.42 1.08
C PHE A 44 34.54 -13.94 0.63
N SER A 45 35.30 -13.61 -0.41
CA SER A 45 35.32 -12.25 -0.99
C SER A 45 34.00 -11.90 -1.70
N ALA A 46 33.36 -12.85 -2.38
CA ALA A 46 32.03 -12.62 -2.99
C ALA A 46 30.95 -12.38 -1.93
N SER A 47 30.98 -13.12 -0.81
CA SER A 47 30.08 -12.90 0.34
C SER A 47 30.26 -11.51 0.96
N TRP A 48 31.51 -11.06 1.12
CA TRP A 48 31.81 -9.72 1.65
C TRP A 48 31.41 -8.59 0.71
N VAL A 49 31.61 -8.75 -0.60
CA VAL A 49 31.22 -7.75 -1.61
C VAL A 49 29.70 -7.69 -1.77
N LEU A 50 29.00 -8.83 -1.83
CA LEU A 50 27.53 -8.89 -1.84
C LEU A 50 26.94 -8.28 -0.56
N ARG A 51 27.52 -8.57 0.60
CA ARG A 51 27.09 -8.00 1.88
C ARG A 51 27.35 -6.49 1.95
N LYS A 52 28.42 -5.97 1.33
CA LYS A 52 28.73 -4.53 1.28
C LYS A 52 27.83 -3.77 0.30
N VAL A 53 27.53 -4.35 -0.86
CA VAL A 53 26.58 -3.80 -1.84
C VAL A 53 25.14 -3.80 -1.30
N HIS A 54 24.71 -4.91 -0.69
CA HIS A 54 23.39 -5.00 -0.05
C HIS A 54 23.26 -4.05 1.14
N ARG A 55 24.30 -3.88 1.95
CA ARG A 55 24.32 -2.89 3.05
C ARG A 55 24.17 -1.45 2.55
N ASN A 56 24.78 -1.10 1.42
CA ASN A 56 24.62 0.22 0.82
C ASN A 56 23.21 0.42 0.23
N SER A 57 22.56 -0.63 -0.27
CA SER A 57 21.15 -0.62 -0.69
C SER A 57 20.21 -0.39 0.51
N ILE A 58 20.42 -1.13 1.60
CA ILE A 58 19.60 -1.01 2.82
C ILE A 58 19.76 0.39 3.44
N LEU A 59 20.97 0.92 3.53
CA LEU A 59 21.19 2.28 4.06
C LEU A 59 20.53 3.35 3.17
N ARG A 60 20.53 3.15 1.84
CA ARG A 60 19.81 4.01 0.91
C ARG A 60 18.30 3.91 1.12
N SER A 61 17.76 2.69 1.26
CA SER A 61 16.34 2.45 1.56
C SER A 61 15.92 3.08 2.90
N ILE A 62 16.72 2.91 3.95
CA ILE A 62 16.50 3.57 5.26
C ILE A 62 16.49 5.09 5.11
N TYR A 63 17.43 5.67 4.37
CA TYR A 63 17.47 7.11 4.16
C TYR A 63 16.24 7.61 3.40
N ILE A 64 15.81 6.89 2.36
CA ILE A 64 14.61 7.23 1.57
C ILE A 64 13.35 7.15 2.42
N VAL A 65 13.18 6.07 3.19
CA VAL A 65 11.96 5.84 3.99
C VAL A 65 11.96 6.72 5.24
N LEU A 66 13.08 6.91 5.94
CA LEU A 66 13.08 7.61 7.23
C LEU A 66 13.49 9.08 7.14
N ILE A 67 14.27 9.52 6.16
CA ILE A 67 14.88 10.87 6.18
C ILE A 67 14.45 11.75 5.00
N LYS A 68 14.18 11.18 3.81
CA LYS A 68 13.83 11.95 2.60
C LYS A 68 12.55 12.77 2.76
N ALA A 69 11.59 12.30 3.55
CA ALA A 69 10.33 12.99 3.78
C ALA A 69 10.46 14.09 4.83
N LYS A 70 10.03 15.32 4.50
CA LYS A 70 9.94 16.42 5.48
C LYS A 70 9.01 16.08 6.65
N ILE A 71 7.99 15.24 6.42
CA ILE A 71 7.04 14.84 7.45
C ILE A 71 7.66 13.90 8.51
N ASN A 72 8.75 13.21 8.18
CA ASN A 72 9.43 12.30 9.11
C ASN A 72 10.14 13.02 10.27
N VAL A 73 10.20 14.36 10.25
CA VAL A 73 10.56 15.15 11.43
C VAL A 73 9.64 14.85 12.62
N LEU A 74 8.42 14.35 12.37
CA LEU A 74 7.47 13.94 13.41
C LEU A 74 7.71 12.52 13.96
N LEU A 75 8.54 11.70 13.31
CA LEU A 75 8.81 10.32 13.69
C LEU A 75 9.31 10.15 15.15
N PRO A 76 10.18 11.02 15.71
CA PRO A 76 10.57 10.91 17.12
C PRO A 76 9.42 11.07 18.12
N PHE A 77 8.28 11.67 17.72
CA PHE A 77 7.12 11.79 18.61
C PHE A 77 6.47 10.44 18.95
N GLY A 78 6.62 9.42 18.10
CA GLY A 78 6.11 8.07 18.38
C GLY A 78 6.77 7.43 19.61
N PRO A 79 8.10 7.22 19.61
CA PRO A 79 8.82 6.75 20.79
C PRO A 79 8.66 7.68 22.01
N LEU A 80 8.58 8.99 21.78
CA LEU A 80 8.33 9.96 22.86
C LEU A 80 6.97 9.71 23.53
N ALA A 81 5.92 9.39 22.77
CA ALA A 81 4.60 9.08 23.31
C ALA A 81 4.65 7.84 24.22
N ILE A 82 5.39 6.81 23.82
CA ILE A 82 5.59 5.59 24.62
C ILE A 82 6.35 5.94 25.91
N MET A 83 7.44 6.69 25.80
CA MET A 83 8.22 7.12 26.96
C MET A 83 7.36 7.95 27.93
N LEU A 84 6.56 8.87 27.40
CA LEU A 84 5.70 9.75 28.18
C LEU A 84 4.58 8.98 28.89
N HIS A 85 4.04 7.93 28.27
CA HIS A 85 3.05 7.05 28.88
C HIS A 85 3.58 6.34 30.13
N TYR A 86 4.86 5.95 30.13
CA TYR A 86 5.48 5.30 31.31
C TYR A 86 5.96 6.28 32.38
N LEU A 87 6.31 7.52 31.99
CA LEU A 87 6.86 8.51 32.90
C LEU A 87 5.81 9.46 33.50
N THR A 88 4.66 9.64 32.86
CA THR A 88 3.66 10.63 33.26
C THR A 88 2.24 10.14 33.07
N ASP A 89 1.34 10.49 34.00
CA ASP A 89 -0.10 10.25 33.89
C ASP A 89 -0.81 11.31 33.02
N LEU A 90 -0.08 12.01 32.17
CA LEU A 90 -0.59 13.08 31.33
C LEU A 90 -1.16 12.55 30.01
N HIS A 91 -2.30 11.87 30.10
CA HIS A 91 -2.95 11.19 28.96
C HIS A 91 -3.21 12.10 27.74
N GLY A 92 -3.48 13.40 27.94
CA GLY A 92 -3.66 14.35 26.84
C GLY A 92 -2.41 14.52 25.96
N TRP A 93 -1.23 14.54 26.58
CA TRP A 93 0.03 14.65 25.84
C TRP A 93 0.41 13.32 25.17
N VAL A 94 0.14 12.19 25.83
CA VAL A 94 0.30 10.85 25.21
C VAL A 94 -0.56 10.73 23.96
N PHE A 95 -1.82 11.16 24.02
CA PHE A 95 -2.71 11.22 22.85
C PHE A 95 -2.10 12.06 21.72
N PHE A 96 -1.69 13.30 22.03
CA PHE A 96 -1.16 14.23 21.03
C PHE A 96 0.13 13.73 20.37
N PHE A 97 1.10 13.25 21.15
CA PHE A 97 2.35 12.72 20.60
C PHE A 97 2.16 11.40 19.86
N SER A 98 1.21 10.54 20.28
CA SER A 98 0.87 9.33 19.54
C SER A 98 0.30 9.68 18.17
N LEU A 99 -0.60 10.67 18.09
CA LEU A 99 -1.18 11.14 16.83
C LEU A 99 -0.12 11.71 15.89
N LEU A 100 0.77 12.56 16.43
CA LEU A 100 1.90 13.11 15.66
C LEU A 100 2.86 12.02 15.19
N GLY A 101 3.15 11.02 16.02
CA GLY A 101 4.01 9.90 15.67
C GLY A 101 3.42 8.98 14.59
N ILE A 102 2.09 8.79 14.58
CA ILE A 102 1.40 7.99 13.58
C ILE A 102 1.38 8.69 12.21
N THR A 103 1.29 10.01 12.17
CA THR A 103 1.16 10.80 10.92
C THR A 103 2.27 10.47 9.88
N PRO A 104 3.58 10.56 10.19
CA PRO A 104 4.63 10.20 9.23
C PRO A 104 4.67 8.70 8.92
N LEU A 105 4.31 7.83 9.87
CA LEU A 105 4.26 6.38 9.62
C LEU A 105 3.15 6.02 8.62
N ALA A 106 2.00 6.69 8.71
CA ALA A 106 0.89 6.51 7.80
C ALA A 106 1.26 6.91 6.36
N GLU A 107 1.92 8.06 6.21
CA GLU A 107 2.41 8.53 4.91
C GLU A 107 3.46 7.57 4.33
N ARG A 108 4.38 7.07 5.16
CA ARG A 108 5.39 6.10 4.71
C ARG A 108 4.81 4.73 4.40
N LEU A 109 3.76 4.31 5.08
CA LEU A 109 3.06 3.06 4.76
C LEU A 109 2.42 3.16 3.37
N GLY A 110 1.79 4.29 3.04
CA GLY A 110 1.27 4.58 1.71
C GLY A 110 2.37 4.53 0.65
N TYR A 111 3.47 5.24 0.85
CA TYR A 111 4.62 5.22 -0.05
C TYR A 111 5.18 3.79 -0.24
N ALA A 112 5.39 3.02 0.83
CA ALA A 112 5.86 1.64 0.70
C ALA A 112 4.88 0.73 -0.05
N THR A 113 3.57 1.00 0.09
CA THR A 113 2.51 0.29 -0.64
C THR A 113 2.57 0.59 -2.13
N GLU A 114 2.78 1.85 -2.51
CA GLU A 114 2.93 2.28 -3.90
C GLU A 114 4.16 1.66 -4.55
N GLN A 115 5.31 1.71 -3.86
CA GLN A 115 6.54 1.05 -4.33
C GLN A 115 6.36 -0.46 -4.51
N LEU A 116 5.61 -1.11 -3.61
CA LEU A 116 5.29 -2.54 -3.74
C LEU A 116 4.31 -2.81 -4.89
N ALA A 117 3.35 -1.91 -5.13
CA ALA A 117 2.37 -2.02 -6.20
C ALA A 117 3.05 -2.05 -7.58
N CYS A 118 4.11 -1.24 -7.78
CA CYS A 118 4.91 -1.25 -9.02
C CYS A 118 5.47 -2.64 -9.38
N TYR A 119 5.78 -3.49 -8.39
CA TYR A 119 6.34 -4.83 -8.63
C TYR A 119 5.31 -5.94 -8.81
N THR A 120 4.05 -5.71 -8.43
CA THR A 120 3.03 -6.78 -8.33
C THR A 120 2.03 -6.75 -9.49
N GLY A 121 2.18 -5.80 -10.41
CA GLY A 121 1.31 -5.60 -11.56
C GLY A 121 0.00 -4.87 -11.21
N PRO A 122 -0.76 -4.39 -12.21
CA PRO A 122 -1.88 -3.46 -11.99
C PRO A 122 -2.99 -4.02 -11.08
N THR A 123 -3.32 -5.31 -11.21
CA THR A 123 -4.40 -5.95 -10.43
C THR A 123 -4.05 -6.09 -8.96
N VAL A 124 -2.88 -6.68 -8.66
CA VAL A 124 -2.44 -6.93 -7.27
C VAL A 124 -2.00 -5.61 -6.63
N GLY A 125 -1.31 -4.75 -7.38
CA GLY A 125 -0.89 -3.43 -6.91
C GLY A 125 -2.08 -2.53 -6.56
N GLY A 126 -3.13 -2.52 -7.38
CA GLY A 126 -4.38 -1.81 -7.07
C GLY A 126 -5.06 -2.34 -5.80
N LEU A 127 -5.06 -3.66 -5.58
CA LEU A 127 -5.59 -4.26 -4.36
C LEU A 127 -4.73 -3.94 -3.12
N LEU A 128 -3.40 -3.93 -3.26
CA LEU A 128 -2.47 -3.54 -2.21
C LEU A 128 -2.70 -2.08 -1.81
N ASN A 129 -2.83 -1.17 -2.78
CA ASN A 129 -3.10 0.24 -2.50
C ASN A 129 -4.46 0.44 -1.81
N ALA A 130 -5.50 -0.26 -2.29
CA ALA A 130 -6.83 -0.23 -1.68
C ALA A 130 -6.83 -0.68 -0.19
N THR A 131 -5.99 -1.65 0.16
CA THR A 131 -5.94 -2.25 1.50
C THR A 131 -4.93 -1.55 2.42
N PHE A 132 -3.65 -1.54 2.03
CA PHE A 132 -2.57 -0.97 2.84
C PHE A 132 -2.52 0.56 2.80
N GLY A 133 -3.01 1.20 1.72
CA GLY A 133 -3.15 2.66 1.66
C GLY A 133 -4.12 3.22 2.72
N ASN A 134 -5.12 2.43 3.13
CA ASN A 134 -6.07 2.78 4.18
C ASN A 134 -5.83 2.00 5.50
N ALA A 135 -4.73 1.25 5.60
CA ALA A 135 -4.50 0.35 6.75
C ALA A 135 -4.38 1.11 8.07
N THR A 136 -3.78 2.30 8.08
CA THR A 136 -3.67 3.12 9.30
C THR A 136 -5.04 3.42 9.91
N GLU A 137 -6.00 3.84 9.10
CA GLU A 137 -7.36 4.12 9.56
C GLU A 137 -8.06 2.85 10.06
N MET A 138 -7.88 1.73 9.33
CA MET A 138 -8.44 0.44 9.71
C MET A 138 -7.89 -0.06 11.05
N ILE A 139 -6.57 0.05 11.27
CA ILE A 139 -5.89 -0.38 12.50
C ILE A 139 -6.38 0.43 13.70
N ILE A 140 -6.39 1.76 13.60
CA ILE A 140 -6.88 2.64 14.67
C ILE A 140 -8.34 2.33 14.99
N SER A 141 -9.17 2.16 13.95
CA SER A 141 -10.59 1.81 14.11
C SER A 141 -10.75 0.44 14.79
N MET A 142 -9.94 -0.56 14.44
CA MET A 142 -10.01 -1.89 15.04
C MET A 142 -9.65 -1.89 16.52
N TYR A 143 -8.61 -1.15 16.91
CA TYR A 143 -8.25 -0.96 18.33
C TYR A 143 -9.36 -0.23 19.09
N ALA A 144 -9.91 0.85 18.51
CA ALA A 144 -11.00 1.59 19.14
C ALA A 144 -12.27 0.74 19.29
N LEU A 145 -12.61 -0.08 18.29
CA LEU A 145 -13.72 -1.04 18.37
C LEU A 145 -13.50 -2.10 19.46
N LYS A 146 -12.29 -2.64 19.57
CA LYS A 146 -11.93 -3.63 20.61
C LYS A 146 -12.13 -3.07 22.02
N ASN A 147 -11.88 -1.78 22.22
CA ASN A 147 -12.13 -1.08 23.49
C ASN A 147 -13.57 -0.54 23.61
N GLY A 148 -14.49 -0.96 22.75
CA GLY A 148 -15.91 -0.59 22.82
C GLY A 148 -16.23 0.85 22.42
N MET A 149 -15.27 1.58 21.83
CA MET A 149 -15.40 3.00 21.48
C MET A 149 -16.12 3.21 20.13
N ILE A 150 -17.32 2.64 19.99
CA ILE A 150 -18.10 2.68 18.74
C ILE A 150 -18.37 4.12 18.28
N ARG A 151 -18.61 5.05 19.22
CA ARG A 151 -18.83 6.47 18.91
C ARG A 151 -17.62 7.10 18.24
N VAL A 152 -16.42 6.86 18.78
CA VAL A 152 -15.15 7.41 18.25
C VAL A 152 -14.92 6.87 16.84
N VAL A 153 -15.17 5.58 16.61
CA VAL A 153 -15.01 4.94 15.29
C VAL A 153 -15.97 5.54 14.27
N LYS A 154 -17.27 5.67 14.61
CA LYS A 154 -18.28 6.29 13.74
C LYS A 154 -17.88 7.73 13.36
N GLN A 155 -17.42 8.51 14.33
CA GLN A 155 -16.98 9.90 14.12
C GLN A 155 -15.70 9.98 13.26
N SER A 156 -14.75 9.08 13.48
CA SER A 156 -13.51 9.00 12.71
C SER A 156 -13.76 8.65 11.24
N LEU A 157 -14.64 7.68 10.96
CA LEU A 157 -14.97 7.29 9.59
C LEU A 157 -15.69 8.41 8.83
N LEU A 158 -16.66 9.09 9.47
CA LEU A 158 -17.32 10.26 8.89
C LEU A 158 -16.32 11.42 8.68
N GLY A 159 -15.42 11.62 9.64
CA GLY A 159 -14.34 12.60 9.55
C GLY A 159 -13.39 12.35 8.38
N SER A 160 -13.01 11.09 8.14
CA SER A 160 -12.15 10.71 7.00
C SER A 160 -12.82 11.03 5.66
N ILE A 161 -14.10 10.66 5.49
CA ILE A 161 -14.87 10.99 4.28
C ILE A 161 -14.91 12.51 4.06
N LEU A 162 -15.30 13.29 5.09
CA LEU A 162 -15.38 14.75 4.99
C LEU A 162 -14.00 15.39 4.72
N SER A 163 -12.95 14.88 5.35
CA SER A 163 -11.57 15.34 5.14
C SER A 163 -11.15 15.14 3.70
N ASN A 164 -11.35 13.95 3.14
CA ASN A 164 -10.94 13.66 1.76
C ASN A 164 -11.78 14.45 0.74
N MET A 165 -13.08 14.62 1.00
CA MET A 165 -14.00 15.29 0.07
C MET A 165 -13.91 16.81 0.07
N LEU A 166 -13.79 17.43 1.25
CA LEU A 166 -13.83 18.89 1.38
C LEU A 166 -12.46 19.46 1.66
N LEU A 167 -11.76 18.93 2.66
CA LEU A 167 -10.50 19.52 3.13
C LEU A 167 -9.37 19.28 2.12
N VAL A 168 -9.06 18.02 1.81
CA VAL A 168 -7.98 17.64 0.90
C VAL A 168 -8.26 18.19 -0.50
N LEU A 169 -9.46 17.94 -1.03
CA LEU A 169 -9.84 18.43 -2.36
C LEU A 169 -9.87 19.97 -2.42
N GLY A 170 -10.41 20.63 -1.40
CA GLY A 170 -10.46 22.08 -1.32
C GLY A 170 -9.08 22.72 -1.23
N CYS A 171 -8.17 22.16 -0.42
CA CYS A 171 -6.78 22.58 -0.36
C CYS A 171 -6.06 22.34 -1.68
N ALA A 172 -6.31 21.22 -2.37
CA ALA A 172 -5.72 20.92 -3.68
C ALA A 172 -6.16 21.94 -4.74
N PHE A 173 -7.45 22.29 -4.81
CA PHE A 173 -7.95 23.34 -5.70
C PHE A 173 -7.43 24.72 -5.31
N PHE A 174 -7.36 25.04 -4.02
CA PHE A 174 -6.86 26.33 -3.55
C PHE A 174 -5.37 26.51 -3.86
N CYS A 175 -4.52 25.58 -3.44
CA CYS A 175 -3.08 25.62 -3.72
C CYS A 175 -2.80 25.51 -5.22
N GLY A 176 -3.49 24.60 -5.91
CA GLY A 176 -3.37 24.43 -7.36
C GLY A 176 -3.79 25.68 -8.13
N GLY A 177 -4.85 26.37 -7.69
CA GLY A 177 -5.31 27.63 -8.26
C GLY A 177 -4.40 28.82 -7.98
N ILE A 178 -3.74 28.87 -6.82
CA ILE A 178 -2.71 29.88 -6.53
C ILE A 178 -1.47 29.67 -7.40
N VAL A 179 -0.95 28.44 -7.44
CA VAL A 179 0.28 28.13 -8.19
C VAL A 179 0.05 28.25 -9.70
N HIS A 180 -1.10 27.78 -10.20
CA HIS A 180 -1.44 27.76 -11.62
C HIS A 180 -2.53 28.78 -11.98
N HIS A 181 -2.50 29.98 -11.39
CA HIS A 181 -3.55 31.00 -11.55
C HIS A 181 -3.87 31.40 -13.00
N HIS A 182 -2.97 31.14 -13.96
CA HIS A 182 -3.16 31.39 -15.38
C HIS A 182 -3.75 30.20 -16.17
N LYS A 183 -3.92 29.02 -15.57
CA LYS A 183 -4.39 27.80 -16.25
C LYS A 183 -5.67 27.28 -15.60
N VAL A 184 -6.64 26.90 -16.43
CA VAL A 184 -7.83 26.16 -15.97
C VAL A 184 -7.45 24.71 -15.76
N GLN A 185 -7.74 24.15 -14.57
CA GLN A 185 -7.54 22.73 -14.27
C GLN A 185 -8.64 21.92 -14.96
N ILE A 186 -8.25 21.02 -15.88
CA ILE A 186 -9.17 20.19 -16.65
C ILE A 186 -9.15 18.78 -16.07
N PHE A 187 -10.34 18.24 -15.77
CA PHE A 187 -10.50 16.88 -15.26
C PHE A 187 -11.31 16.03 -16.24
N ASN A 188 -11.03 14.73 -16.27
CA ASN A 188 -11.83 13.79 -17.05
C ASN A 188 -13.25 13.70 -16.47
N LYS A 189 -14.23 14.20 -17.23
CA LYS A 189 -15.64 14.24 -16.84
C LYS A 189 -16.21 12.85 -16.53
N ALA A 190 -15.83 11.83 -17.28
CA ALA A 190 -16.35 10.48 -17.09
C ALA A 190 -15.86 9.87 -15.78
N THR A 191 -14.56 9.97 -15.50
CA THR A 191 -13.97 9.46 -14.24
C THR A 191 -14.49 10.21 -13.02
N ALA A 192 -14.59 11.54 -13.11
CA ALA A 192 -15.15 12.36 -12.04
C ALA A 192 -16.62 12.00 -11.76
N LEU A 193 -17.42 11.76 -12.81
CA LEU A 193 -18.82 11.36 -12.66
C LEU A 193 -18.95 10.00 -11.95
N VAL A 194 -18.19 8.99 -12.37
CA VAL A 194 -18.21 7.66 -11.73
C VAL A 194 -17.78 7.75 -10.26
N ASN A 195 -16.67 8.44 -9.97
CA ASN A 195 -16.16 8.57 -8.61
C ASN A 195 -17.11 9.37 -7.70
N SER A 196 -17.69 10.47 -8.20
CA SER A 196 -18.68 11.25 -7.44
C SER A 196 -19.98 10.48 -7.19
N GLY A 197 -20.43 9.66 -8.15
CA GLY A 197 -21.59 8.80 -8.01
C GLY A 197 -21.39 7.70 -6.96
N LEU A 198 -20.24 7.03 -6.96
CA LEU A 198 -19.89 6.02 -5.96
C LEU A 198 -19.81 6.62 -4.55
N LEU A 199 -19.25 7.82 -4.44
CA LEU A 199 -19.16 8.56 -3.20
C LEU A 199 -20.53 8.98 -2.66
N LEU A 200 -21.42 9.45 -3.54
CA LEU A 200 -22.80 9.75 -3.18
C LEU A 200 -23.53 8.50 -2.68
N MET A 201 -23.37 7.36 -3.37
CA MET A 201 -23.91 6.07 -2.94
C MET A 201 -23.39 5.67 -1.55
N ALA A 202 -22.09 5.85 -1.29
CA ALA A 202 -21.49 5.57 0.01
C ALA A 202 -22.05 6.45 1.13
N VAL A 203 -22.16 7.76 0.89
CA VAL A 203 -22.74 8.72 1.85
C VAL A 203 -24.19 8.38 2.13
N MET A 204 -24.99 8.08 1.11
CA MET A 204 -26.40 7.69 1.29
C MET A 204 -26.54 6.37 2.05
N GLY A 205 -25.66 5.40 1.79
CA GLY A 205 -25.63 4.11 2.50
C GLY A 205 -25.36 4.24 4.00
N ILE A 206 -24.56 5.23 4.41
CA ILE A 206 -24.27 5.53 5.83
C ILE A 206 -25.37 6.42 6.43
N LEU A 207 -25.92 7.36 5.66
CA LEU A 207 -26.93 8.32 6.11
C LEU A 207 -28.25 7.63 6.47
N PHE A 208 -28.65 6.60 5.72
CA PHE A 208 -29.94 5.94 5.91
C PHE A 208 -30.12 5.30 7.30
N PRO A 209 -29.19 4.45 7.82
CA PRO A 209 -29.22 4.01 9.21
C PRO A 209 -29.18 5.15 10.23
N ALA A 210 -28.39 6.20 9.96
CA ALA A 210 -28.22 7.33 10.88
C ALA A 210 -29.50 8.15 11.06
N VAL A 211 -30.23 8.41 9.96
CA VAL A 211 -31.51 9.14 9.99
C VAL A 211 -32.55 8.35 10.75
N LEU A 212 -32.65 7.02 10.53
CA LEU A 212 -33.60 6.16 11.24
C LEU A 212 -33.39 6.20 12.77
N HIS A 213 -32.13 6.14 13.21
CA HIS A 213 -31.78 6.26 14.62
C HIS A 213 -32.17 7.63 15.20
N PHE A 214 -32.00 8.71 14.43
CA PHE A 214 -32.30 10.07 14.88
C PHE A 214 -33.81 10.38 14.93
N THR A 215 -34.58 9.89 13.96
CA THR A 215 -36.03 10.14 13.89
C THR A 215 -36.84 9.22 14.81
N HIS A 216 -36.20 8.21 15.42
CA HIS A 216 -36.84 7.20 16.26
C HIS A 216 -38.00 6.48 15.57
N THR A 217 -38.00 6.39 14.23
CA THR A 217 -39.05 5.73 13.43
C THR A 217 -38.93 4.19 13.43
N GLU A 218 -38.19 3.64 14.37
CA GLU A 218 -37.92 2.21 14.50
C GLU A 218 -39.13 1.46 15.06
N VAL A 219 -39.59 0.43 14.35
CA VAL A 219 -40.64 -0.49 14.83
C VAL A 219 -40.14 -1.31 16.04
N HIS A 220 -38.86 -1.69 16.04
CA HIS A 220 -38.19 -2.37 17.15
C HIS A 220 -36.91 -1.61 17.52
N LYS A 221 -36.97 -0.80 18.59
CA LYS A 221 -35.85 0.02 19.09
C LYS A 221 -34.54 -0.78 19.13
N GLY A 222 -33.51 -0.28 18.46
CA GLY A 222 -32.14 -0.80 18.39
C GLY A 222 -31.94 -2.03 17.49
N LYS A 223 -32.92 -2.96 17.41
CA LYS A 223 -32.79 -4.16 16.57
C LYS A 223 -32.92 -3.84 15.08
N SER A 224 -33.81 -2.91 14.72
CA SER A 224 -34.03 -2.53 13.33
C SER A 224 -32.83 -1.76 12.75
N GLU A 225 -32.23 -0.85 13.52
CA GLU A 225 -31.05 -0.07 13.12
C GLU A 225 -29.82 -0.97 12.85
N ILE A 226 -29.54 -1.91 13.76
CA ILE A 226 -28.38 -2.80 13.63
C ILE A 226 -28.54 -3.74 12.42
N ALA A 227 -29.74 -4.29 12.21
CA ALA A 227 -29.99 -5.16 11.06
C ALA A 227 -29.80 -4.37 9.74
N LEU A 228 -30.32 -3.15 9.69
CA LEU A 228 -30.28 -2.30 8.51
C LEU A 228 -28.87 -1.79 8.20
N SER A 229 -28.07 -1.44 9.21
CA SER A 229 -26.65 -1.10 9.04
C SER A 229 -25.81 -2.30 8.56
N ARG A 230 -26.10 -3.52 9.02
CA ARG A 230 -25.42 -4.74 8.53
C ARG A 230 -25.74 -5.04 7.07
N VAL A 231 -27.01 -4.91 6.68
CA VAL A 231 -27.43 -5.07 5.27
C VAL A 231 -26.80 -3.99 4.40
N SER A 232 -26.82 -2.73 4.84
CA SER A 232 -26.17 -1.62 4.14
C SER A 232 -24.66 -1.87 3.95
N SER A 233 -23.95 -2.30 5.01
CA SER A 233 -22.53 -2.65 4.92
C SER A 233 -22.24 -3.79 3.93
N CYS A 234 -23.11 -4.80 3.86
CA CYS A 234 -22.96 -5.91 2.91
C CYS A 234 -23.14 -5.42 1.46
N ILE A 235 -24.18 -4.63 1.20
CA ILE A 235 -24.44 -4.02 -0.12
C ILE A 235 -23.25 -3.14 -0.53
N MET A 236 -22.74 -2.30 0.38
CA MET A 236 -21.58 -1.45 0.13
C MET A 236 -20.32 -2.25 -0.18
N LEU A 237 -20.09 -3.38 0.51
CA LEU A 237 -18.95 -4.25 0.26
C LEU A 237 -19.03 -4.92 -1.12
N ILE A 238 -20.22 -5.37 -1.54
CA ILE A 238 -20.45 -5.91 -2.89
C ILE A 238 -20.25 -4.84 -3.95
N ALA A 239 -20.78 -3.63 -3.73
CA ALA A 239 -20.59 -2.50 -4.65
C ALA A 239 -19.11 -2.11 -4.78
N TYR A 240 -18.39 -2.07 -3.66
CA TYR A 240 -16.95 -1.80 -3.64
C TYR A 240 -16.13 -2.90 -4.34
N ALA A 241 -16.42 -4.17 -4.09
CA ALA A 241 -15.77 -5.29 -4.77
C ALA A 241 -16.04 -5.27 -6.28
N SER A 242 -17.27 -4.94 -6.70
CA SER A 242 -17.63 -4.79 -8.11
C SER A 242 -16.91 -3.62 -8.77
N TYR A 243 -16.80 -2.49 -8.05
CA TYR A 243 -16.02 -1.33 -8.48
C TYR A 243 -14.54 -1.68 -8.65
N LEU A 244 -13.92 -2.31 -7.65
CA LEU A 244 -12.52 -2.75 -7.76
C LEU A 244 -12.34 -3.72 -8.93
N PHE A 245 -13.23 -4.70 -9.10
CA PHE A 245 -13.16 -5.63 -10.23
C PHE A 245 -13.22 -4.89 -11.57
N PHE A 246 -14.14 -3.94 -11.72
CA PHE A 246 -14.24 -3.12 -12.92
C PHE A 246 -13.01 -2.24 -13.12
N GLN A 247 -12.49 -1.62 -12.05
CA GLN A 247 -11.32 -0.75 -12.11
C GLN A 247 -10.07 -1.53 -12.54
N LEU A 248 -9.80 -2.68 -11.92
CA LEU A 248 -8.62 -3.49 -12.23
C LEU A 248 -8.71 -4.10 -13.65
N LYS A 249 -9.90 -4.54 -14.09
CA LYS A 249 -10.10 -5.09 -15.44
C LYS A 249 -10.11 -4.02 -16.54
N SER A 250 -10.71 -2.86 -16.27
CA SER A 250 -10.84 -1.76 -17.24
C SER A 250 -9.51 -1.04 -17.45
N GLN A 251 -8.73 -0.81 -16.38
CA GLN A 251 -7.41 -0.20 -16.46
C GLN A 251 -6.42 -1.07 -17.22
N GLN A 252 -6.51 -2.41 -17.14
CA GLN A 252 -5.69 -3.29 -17.98
C GLN A 252 -5.85 -2.93 -19.47
N LYS A 253 -7.08 -2.69 -19.93
CA LYS A 253 -7.36 -2.39 -21.34
C LYS A 253 -6.83 -1.01 -21.77
N LEU A 254 -6.79 -0.03 -20.87
CA LEU A 254 -6.26 1.30 -21.14
C LEU A 254 -4.73 1.29 -21.23
N TYR A 255 -4.05 0.62 -20.28
CA TYR A 255 -2.60 0.44 -20.33
C TYR A 255 -2.15 -0.38 -21.55
N SER A 256 -2.86 -1.47 -21.89
CA SER A 256 -2.58 -2.23 -23.12
C SER A 256 -2.76 -1.38 -24.39
N SER A 257 -3.76 -0.50 -24.43
CA SER A 257 -3.97 0.38 -25.58
C SER A 257 -2.93 1.50 -25.68
N LEU A 258 -2.33 1.93 -24.56
CA LEU A 258 -1.24 2.90 -24.55
C LEU A 258 0.06 2.23 -25.01
N ASP A 259 0.36 1.01 -24.57
CA ASP A 259 1.52 0.24 -25.07
C ASP A 259 1.44 -0.01 -26.59
N GLU A 260 0.26 -0.36 -27.13
CA GLU A 260 0.06 -0.55 -28.58
C GLU A 260 0.08 0.77 -29.39
N THR A 261 -0.21 1.91 -28.75
CA THR A 261 -0.19 3.23 -29.42
C THR A 261 1.18 3.91 -29.31
N ASN A 262 1.94 3.61 -28.26
CA ASN A 262 3.27 4.19 -27.96
C ASN A 262 4.41 3.54 -28.75
N GLU A 263 4.21 2.38 -29.40
CA GLU A 263 5.16 1.91 -30.41
C GLU A 263 5.21 2.81 -31.66
N ASN A 264 4.27 3.75 -31.83
CA ASN A 264 4.19 4.61 -33.01
C ASN A 264 4.39 6.11 -32.77
N ASN A 265 4.49 6.59 -31.53
CA ASN A 265 4.73 8.01 -31.25
C ASN A 265 5.62 8.18 -30.02
N ASP A 266 6.93 8.31 -30.28
CA ASP A 266 7.91 8.75 -29.31
C ASP A 266 7.68 10.24 -28.94
N GLU A 267 8.07 10.61 -27.72
CA GLU A 267 8.05 11.95 -27.10
C GLU A 267 6.71 12.45 -26.48
N GLY A 268 6.43 12.00 -25.24
CA GLY A 268 5.30 12.54 -24.46
C GLY A 268 5.15 12.08 -23.01
N SER A 269 6.22 12.10 -22.21
CA SER A 269 6.20 12.19 -20.73
C SER A 269 5.13 11.38 -19.98
N ASP A 270 5.34 10.07 -19.83
CA ASP A 270 5.02 9.38 -18.57
C ASP A 270 6.35 8.84 -18.06
N GLU A 271 6.94 9.51 -17.06
CA GLU A 271 8.03 8.92 -16.30
C GLU A 271 7.44 7.69 -15.61
N ASP A 272 7.69 6.49 -16.16
CA ASP A 272 7.50 5.25 -15.41
C ASP A 272 8.20 5.46 -14.06
N GLU A 273 7.44 5.60 -12.97
CA GLU A 273 8.00 5.80 -11.63
C GLU A 273 8.89 4.60 -11.31
N VAL A 274 10.18 4.75 -11.58
CA VAL A 274 11.14 3.68 -11.38
C VAL A 274 11.17 3.39 -9.88
N PRO A 275 10.79 2.19 -9.42
CA PRO A 275 10.66 1.94 -8.01
C PRO A 275 12.01 2.17 -7.31
N GLU A 276 12.03 3.07 -6.33
CA GLU A 276 13.25 3.54 -5.66
C GLU A 276 13.80 2.49 -4.67
N ILE A 277 12.96 1.55 -4.27
CA ILE A 277 13.21 0.53 -3.23
C ILE A 277 12.93 -0.85 -3.80
N THR A 278 13.76 -1.85 -3.46
CA THR A 278 13.58 -3.22 -3.97
C THR A 278 12.31 -3.89 -3.42
N HIS A 279 11.75 -4.86 -4.16
CA HIS A 279 10.54 -5.59 -3.77
C HIS A 279 10.57 -6.16 -2.33
N TRP A 280 11.68 -6.78 -1.93
CA TRP A 280 11.82 -7.34 -0.58
C TRP A 280 11.97 -6.27 0.50
N GLU A 281 12.65 -5.17 0.20
CA GLU A 281 12.73 -4.03 1.11
C GLU A 281 11.36 -3.38 1.31
N ALA A 282 10.55 -3.24 0.25
CA ALA A 282 9.20 -2.70 0.34
C ALA A 282 8.30 -3.56 1.25
N ILE A 283 8.32 -4.89 1.09
CA ILE A 283 7.58 -5.82 1.97
C ILE A 283 8.05 -5.71 3.43
N ALA A 284 9.37 -5.65 3.66
CA ALA A 284 9.92 -5.52 5.00
C ALA A 284 9.48 -4.20 5.67
N TRP A 285 9.55 -3.08 4.94
CA TRP A 285 9.10 -1.77 5.43
C TRP A 285 7.60 -1.74 5.69
N LEU A 286 6.79 -2.28 4.79
CA LEU A 286 5.35 -2.39 4.96
C LEU A 286 5.00 -3.10 6.28
N SER A 287 5.68 -4.22 6.56
CA SER A 287 5.50 -4.98 7.80
C SER A 287 5.93 -4.20 9.04
N ILE A 288 7.11 -3.58 9.01
CA ILE A 288 7.66 -2.80 10.14
C ILE A 288 6.77 -1.58 10.46
N LEU A 289 6.36 -0.83 9.45
CA LEU A 289 5.51 0.36 9.60
C LEU A 289 4.13 -0.03 10.14
N THR A 290 3.54 -1.10 9.61
CA THR A 290 2.25 -1.63 10.10
C THR A 290 2.34 -2.03 11.57
N LEU A 291 3.43 -2.71 11.97
CA LEU A 291 3.65 -3.10 13.36
C LEU A 291 3.79 -1.87 14.28
N TRP A 292 4.56 -0.87 13.86
CA TRP A 292 4.73 0.37 14.63
C TRP A 292 3.43 1.17 14.76
N ILE A 293 2.66 1.28 13.69
CA ILE A 293 1.33 1.91 13.71
C ILE A 293 0.41 1.16 14.65
N SER A 294 0.42 -0.17 14.62
CA SER A 294 -0.37 -1.02 15.52
C SER A 294 -0.02 -0.76 16.99
N ILE A 295 1.27 -0.71 17.34
CA ILE A 295 1.74 -0.40 18.69
C ILE A 295 1.29 0.99 19.13
N LEU A 296 1.53 2.03 18.32
CA LEU A 296 1.14 3.40 18.66
C LEU A 296 -0.38 3.59 18.72
N SER A 297 -1.13 2.86 17.90
CA SER A 297 -2.60 2.90 17.92
C SER A 297 -3.16 2.42 19.26
N GLY A 298 -2.52 1.44 19.90
CA GLY A 298 -2.86 1.01 21.26
C GLY A 298 -2.76 2.17 22.26
N TYR A 299 -1.60 2.82 22.33
CA TYR A 299 -1.39 3.96 23.23
C TYR A 299 -2.32 5.15 22.93
N LEU A 300 -2.56 5.43 21.66
CA LEU A 300 -3.51 6.45 21.23
C LEU A 300 -4.92 6.15 21.77
N VAL A 301 -5.40 4.93 21.56
CA VAL A 301 -6.74 4.49 21.95
C VAL A 301 -6.90 4.43 23.46
N ASP A 302 -5.90 3.95 24.20
CA ASP A 302 -5.92 3.92 25.66
C ASP A 302 -5.98 5.34 26.23
N ALA A 303 -5.23 6.29 25.66
CA ALA A 303 -5.31 7.69 26.05
C ALA A 303 -6.70 8.29 25.79
N ILE A 304 -7.34 7.98 24.64
CA ILE A 304 -8.72 8.41 24.34
C ILE A 304 -9.69 7.87 25.38
N GLN A 305 -9.57 6.60 25.76
CA GLN A 305 -10.46 5.97 26.74
C GLN A 305 -10.39 6.69 28.09
N VAL A 306 -9.18 6.99 28.57
CA VAL A 306 -8.99 7.70 29.84
C VAL A 306 -9.55 9.13 29.77
N ILE A 307 -9.29 9.86 28.69
CA ILE A 307 -9.82 11.21 28.50
C ILE A 307 -11.36 11.22 28.49
N ASN A 308 -11.98 10.27 27.77
CA ASN A 308 -13.43 10.13 27.73
C ASN A 308 -14.02 9.79 29.10
N HIS A 309 -13.35 8.93 29.87
CA HIS A 309 -13.77 8.59 31.23
C HIS A 309 -13.72 9.82 32.16
N ILE A 310 -12.61 10.57 32.13
CA ILE A 310 -12.44 11.80 32.93
C ILE A 310 -13.51 12.84 32.58
N ASN A 311 -13.76 13.06 31.29
CA ASN A 311 -14.79 14.01 30.85
C ASN A 311 -16.18 13.56 31.33
N THR A 312 -16.50 12.28 31.22
CA THR A 312 -17.79 11.74 31.69
C THR A 312 -17.97 11.93 33.19
N CYS A 313 -16.93 11.68 34.00
CA CYS A 313 -16.99 11.91 35.45
C CYS A 313 -17.17 13.39 35.81
N LYS A 314 -16.55 14.31 35.07
CA LYS A 314 -16.71 15.76 35.29
C LYS A 314 -18.14 16.27 35.01
N TYR A 315 -18.91 15.62 34.14
CA TYR A 315 -20.31 15.98 33.89
C TYR A 315 -21.30 15.34 34.88
N LEU A 316 -20.83 14.43 35.74
CA LEU A 316 -21.64 13.71 36.73
C LEU A 316 -21.40 14.17 38.18
N SER A 317 -20.41 15.04 38.42
CA SER A 317 -20.16 15.68 39.74
C SER A 317 -20.63 17.12 39.75
#